data_AF-A0AAV8YXT5-F1
#
_entry.id   AF-A0AAV8YXT5-F1
#
_cell.length_a   1.000
_cell.length_b   1.000
_cell.length_c   1.000
_cell.angle_alpha   90.00
_cell.angle_beta   90.00
_cell.angle_gamma   90.00
#
_symmetry.space_group_name_H-M   'P 1'
#
loop_
_entity.id
_entity.type
_entity.pdbx_description
1 polymer ?
#
loop_
_entity_poly.entity_id
_entity_poly.type
_entity_poly.pdbx_seq_one_letter_code
_entity_poly.pdbx_strand_id
1 'polypeptide(L)'
;MGKTQVYEWLARFKNGDMLIVDKPRSGRPSPARNDKNVEKIRELVLTETIDQLSEISGLSWSSVQRILTGDLGMKRVAAKFVPRALTDNQKECRVETCRALKQQLETDPGFLSKEFHGHHWKGHVLNFKNMSLSNFSVTNSISYEALKSDVSGVVFSVETG
;
A
#
# COMPACT_ATOMS: atom_id res chain seq x y z
N MET A 1 3.45 -43.79 18.42
CA MET A 1 4.38 -43.70 17.28
C MET A 1 4.71 -45.10 16.82
N GLY A 2 4.66 -45.35 15.51
CA GLY A 2 5.03 -46.65 14.94
C GLY A 2 6.54 -46.87 14.96
N LYS A 3 6.99 -48.12 14.91
CA LYS A 3 8.43 -48.51 14.89
C LYS A 3 9.23 -47.73 13.84
N THR A 4 8.66 -47.52 12.65
CA THR A 4 9.28 -46.74 11.56
C THR A 4 9.51 -45.27 11.93
N GLN A 5 8.53 -44.62 12.58
CA GLN A 5 8.67 -43.23 13.01
C GLN A 5 9.78 -43.08 14.06
N VAL A 6 9.90 -44.05 14.99
CA VAL A 6 10.96 -44.04 16.01
C VAL A 6 12.35 -44.11 15.37
N TYR A 7 12.55 -44.96 14.35
CA TYR A 7 13.83 -45.03 13.64
C TYR A 7 14.14 -43.79 12.82
N GLU A 8 13.13 -43.16 12.21
CA GLU A 8 13.29 -41.91 11.47
C GLU A 8 13.74 -40.77 12.40
N TRP A 9 13.12 -40.64 13.57
CA TRP A 9 13.54 -39.68 14.60
C TRP A 9 14.96 -39.96 15.11
N LEU A 10 15.29 -41.23 15.38
CA LEU A 10 16.64 -41.62 15.80
C LEU A 10 17.71 -41.25 14.74
N ALA A 11 17.41 -41.44 13.46
CA ALA A 11 18.29 -41.06 12.36
C ALA A 11 18.46 -39.54 12.26
N ARG A 12 17.38 -38.76 12.41
CA ARG A 12 17.43 -37.28 12.45
C ARG A 12 18.34 -36.78 13.56
N PHE A 13 18.18 -37.31 14.78
CA PHE A 13 19.02 -36.93 15.92
C PHE A 13 20.48 -37.32 15.72
N LYS A 14 20.78 -38.50 15.17
CA LYS A 14 22.15 -38.90 14.83
C LYS A 14 22.81 -37.99 13.80
N ASN A 15 22.02 -37.43 12.89
CA ASN A 15 22.48 -36.49 11.87
C ASN A 15 22.55 -35.03 12.36
N GLY A 16 22.33 -34.78 13.66
CA GLY A 16 22.40 -33.44 14.27
C GLY A 16 21.14 -32.57 14.06
N ASP A 17 20.08 -33.12 13.48
CA ASP A 17 18.80 -32.41 13.34
C ASP A 17 18.01 -32.49 14.65
N MET A 18 18.17 -31.46 15.50
CA MET A 18 17.48 -31.34 16.78
C MET A 18 16.16 -30.58 16.70
N LEU A 19 15.67 -30.24 15.49
CA LEU A 19 14.41 -29.54 15.33
C LEU A 19 13.25 -30.49 15.66
N ILE A 20 12.51 -30.13 16.72
CA ILE A 20 11.29 -30.85 17.13
C ILE A 20 10.08 -30.41 16.29
N VAL A 21 10.18 -29.26 15.63
CA VAL A 21 9.14 -28.70 14.77
C VAL A 21 9.11 -29.43 13.44
N ASP A 22 7.91 -29.72 12.93
CA ASP A 22 7.72 -30.25 11.59
C ASP A 22 8.43 -29.37 10.55
N LYS A 23 9.18 -30.01 9.66
CA LYS A 23 9.72 -29.33 8.48
C LYS A 23 8.57 -28.76 7.65
N PRO A 24 8.80 -27.66 6.90
CA PRO A 24 7.79 -27.12 6.00
C PRO A 24 7.23 -28.24 5.14
N ARG A 25 5.93 -28.49 5.26
CA ARG A 25 5.27 -29.49 4.44
C ARG A 25 5.19 -28.94 3.03
N SER A 26 5.62 -29.72 2.04
CA SER A 26 5.37 -29.40 0.63
C SER A 26 3.85 -29.50 0.39
N GLY A 27 3.16 -28.36 0.55
CA GLY A 27 1.75 -28.24 0.20
C GLY A 27 1.56 -28.37 -1.31
N ARG A 28 0.31 -28.52 -1.74
CA ARG A 28 -0.03 -28.49 -3.17
C ARG A 28 0.29 -27.10 -3.73
N PRO A 29 1.16 -26.96 -4.74
CA PRO A 29 1.34 -25.70 -5.44
C PRO A 29 0.01 -25.30 -6.07
N SER A 30 -0.46 -24.09 -5.82
CA SER A 30 -1.66 -23.60 -6.50
C SER A 30 -1.28 -23.28 -7.95
N PRO A 31 -1.95 -23.88 -8.97
CA PRO A 31 -1.63 -23.60 -10.36
C PRO A 31 -1.85 -22.12 -10.73
N ALA A 32 -2.75 -21.45 -10.02
CA ALA A 32 -3.04 -20.03 -10.20
C ALA A 32 -1.99 -19.11 -9.56
N ARG A 33 -1.34 -19.54 -8.47
CA ARG A 33 -0.45 -18.71 -7.65
C ARG A 33 1.01 -19.10 -7.89
N ASN A 34 1.43 -18.88 -9.14
CA ASN A 34 2.80 -19.10 -9.59
C ASN A 34 3.48 -17.75 -9.86
N ASP A 35 4.81 -17.72 -9.91
CA ASP A 35 5.57 -16.47 -10.04
C ASP A 35 5.23 -15.70 -11.33
N LYS A 36 4.93 -16.41 -12.43
CA LYS A 36 4.53 -15.78 -13.70
C LYS A 36 3.21 -15.01 -13.57
N ASN A 37 2.23 -15.60 -12.90
CA ASN A 37 0.93 -15.00 -12.69
C ASN A 37 1.00 -13.86 -11.67
N VAL A 38 1.84 -14.00 -10.66
CA VAL A 38 2.11 -12.92 -9.68
C VAL A 38 2.71 -11.72 -10.41
N GLU A 39 3.72 -11.92 -11.26
CA GLU A 39 4.34 -10.84 -12.01
C GLU A 39 3.39 -10.20 -13.02
N LYS A 40 2.62 -11.01 -13.76
CA LYS A 40 1.59 -10.49 -14.67
C LYS A 40 0.57 -9.61 -13.94
N ILE A 41 0.14 -9.99 -12.74
CA ILE A 41 -0.79 -9.17 -11.94
C ILE A 41 -0.11 -7.90 -11.43
N ARG A 42 1.18 -7.95 -11.05
CA ARG A 42 1.94 -6.76 -10.63
C ARG A 42 1.99 -5.68 -11.71
N GLU A 43 2.18 -6.08 -12.95
CA GLU A 43 2.23 -5.14 -14.08
C GLU A 43 0.87 -4.49 -14.36
N LEU A 44 -0.22 -5.28 -14.26
CA LEU A 44 -1.56 -4.84 -14.65
C LEU A 44 -2.35 -4.12 -13.54
N VAL A 45 -2.03 -4.34 -12.26
CA VAL A 45 -2.82 -3.82 -11.13
C VAL A 45 -2.82 -2.28 -11.03
N LEU A 46 -1.85 -1.61 -11.65
CA LEU A 46 -1.78 -0.14 -11.63
C LEU A 46 -2.82 0.51 -12.56
N THR A 47 -3.30 -0.21 -13.58
CA THR A 47 -4.22 0.33 -14.58
C THR A 47 -5.60 -0.32 -14.52
N GLU A 48 -5.67 -1.60 -14.18
CA GLU A 48 -6.89 -2.41 -14.31
C GLU A 48 -7.60 -2.70 -12.98
N THR A 49 -8.91 -2.86 -13.05
CA THR A 49 -9.73 -3.36 -11.93
C THR A 49 -9.56 -4.87 -11.71
N ILE A 50 -9.98 -5.41 -10.55
CA ILE A 50 -9.91 -6.86 -10.30
C ILE A 50 -10.68 -7.67 -11.34
N ASP A 51 -11.83 -7.17 -11.79
CA ASP A 51 -12.66 -7.87 -12.78
C ASP A 51 -11.92 -7.99 -14.11
N GLN A 52 -11.33 -6.88 -14.59
CA GLN A 52 -10.49 -6.87 -15.79
C GLN A 52 -9.22 -7.72 -15.63
N LEU A 53 -8.58 -7.66 -14.45
CA LEU A 53 -7.43 -8.52 -14.14
C LEU A 53 -7.79 -10.00 -14.24
N SER A 54 -8.98 -10.39 -13.78
CA SER A 54 -9.44 -11.78 -13.85
C SER A 54 -9.62 -12.24 -15.30
N GLU A 55 -10.19 -11.38 -16.15
CA GLU A 55 -10.40 -11.64 -17.56
C GLU A 55 -9.07 -11.72 -18.33
N ILE A 56 -8.18 -10.74 -18.16
CA ILE A 56 -6.88 -10.65 -18.86
C ILE A 56 -5.92 -11.75 -18.41
N SER A 57 -5.92 -12.09 -17.11
CA SER A 57 -5.04 -13.14 -16.56
C SER A 57 -5.57 -14.55 -16.79
N GLY A 58 -6.86 -14.71 -17.11
CA GLY A 58 -7.53 -16.02 -17.19
C GLY A 58 -7.65 -16.70 -15.82
N LEU A 59 -7.48 -15.96 -14.73
CA LEU A 59 -7.57 -16.47 -13.36
C LEU A 59 -8.93 -16.15 -12.78
N SER A 60 -9.43 -17.03 -11.92
CA SER A 60 -10.62 -16.72 -11.14
C SER A 60 -10.40 -15.45 -10.31
N TRP A 61 -11.42 -14.62 -10.20
CA TRP A 61 -11.45 -13.41 -9.38
C TRP A 61 -10.83 -13.59 -7.97
N SER A 62 -11.19 -14.68 -7.28
CA SER A 62 -10.67 -15.00 -5.94
C SER A 62 -9.16 -15.30 -5.90
N SER A 63 -8.62 -15.83 -7.00
CA SER A 63 -7.18 -16.09 -7.15
C SER A 63 -6.44 -14.77 -7.34
N VAL A 64 -6.97 -13.87 -8.17
CA VAL A 64 -6.44 -12.50 -8.33
C VAL A 64 -6.44 -11.78 -6.99
N GLN A 65 -7.57 -11.79 -6.27
CA GLN A 65 -7.65 -11.16 -4.95
C GLN A 65 -6.62 -11.72 -3.96
N ARG A 66 -6.39 -13.05 -3.95
CA ARG A 66 -5.38 -13.69 -3.10
C ARG A 66 -3.96 -13.32 -3.48
N ILE A 67 -3.67 -13.15 -4.77
CA ILE A 67 -2.37 -12.67 -5.23
C ILE A 67 -2.13 -11.25 -4.76
N LEU A 68 -3.11 -10.36 -4.97
CA LEU A 68 -3.04 -8.96 -4.53
C LEU A 68 -2.80 -8.86 -3.02
N THR A 69 -3.61 -9.53 -2.22
CA THR A 69 -3.55 -9.41 -0.76
C THR A 69 -2.44 -10.23 -0.10
N GLY A 70 -2.17 -11.44 -0.60
CA GLY A 70 -1.28 -12.40 0.03
C GLY A 70 0.15 -12.36 -0.52
N ASP A 71 0.33 -12.23 -1.84
CA ASP A 71 1.66 -12.25 -2.47
C ASP A 71 2.22 -10.84 -2.70
N LEU A 72 1.35 -9.87 -2.98
CA LEU A 72 1.74 -8.47 -3.19
C LEU A 72 1.59 -7.61 -1.93
N GLY A 73 0.94 -8.13 -0.89
CA GLY A 73 0.68 -7.38 0.34
C GLY A 73 -0.22 -6.15 0.14
N MET A 74 -0.96 -6.08 -0.95
CA MET A 74 -1.80 -4.94 -1.29
C MET A 74 -3.10 -4.96 -0.49
N LYS A 75 -3.53 -3.78 -0.05
CA LYS A 75 -4.81 -3.59 0.62
C LYS A 75 -5.73 -2.74 -0.23
N ARG A 76 -7.01 -3.03 -0.11
CA ARG A 76 -8.08 -2.26 -0.76
C ARG A 76 -8.30 -0.97 0.01
N VAL A 77 -8.10 0.18 -0.63
CA VAL A 77 -8.27 1.50 -0.02
C VAL A 77 -9.39 2.24 -0.75
N ALA A 78 -10.34 2.78 0.02
CA ALA A 78 -11.38 3.63 -0.55
C ALA A 78 -10.78 4.97 -0.99
N ALA A 79 -11.16 5.43 -2.18
CA ALA A 79 -10.81 6.77 -2.63
C ALA A 79 -11.34 7.81 -1.63
N LYS A 80 -10.54 8.85 -1.35
CA LYS A 80 -10.95 9.97 -0.51
C LYS A 80 -11.64 11.02 -1.38
N PHE A 81 -12.78 11.53 -0.93
CA PHE A 81 -13.46 12.62 -1.63
C PHE A 81 -12.61 13.90 -1.59
N VAL A 82 -12.35 14.48 -2.76
CA VAL A 82 -11.66 15.76 -2.90
C VAL A 82 -12.68 16.78 -3.42
N PRO A 83 -12.99 17.86 -2.66
CA PRO A 83 -14.05 18.80 -3.04
C PRO A 83 -13.88 19.50 -4.40
N ARG A 84 -12.65 19.55 -4.93
CA ARG A 84 -12.35 20.18 -6.21
C ARG A 84 -11.15 19.52 -6.90
N ALA A 85 -11.31 19.16 -8.16
CA ALA A 85 -10.20 18.78 -9.02
C ALA A 85 -9.36 20.03 -9.35
N LEU A 86 -8.05 19.96 -9.13
CA LEU A 86 -7.12 21.05 -9.37
C LEU A 86 -6.42 20.87 -10.71
N THR A 87 -6.20 21.98 -11.42
CA THR A 87 -5.32 21.99 -12.60
C THR A 87 -3.85 21.88 -12.18
N ASP A 88 -2.97 21.49 -13.08
CA ASP A 88 -1.54 21.32 -12.74
C ASP A 88 -0.89 22.62 -12.28
N ASN A 89 -1.21 23.75 -12.93
CA ASN A 89 -0.77 25.08 -12.47
C ASN A 89 -1.26 25.41 -11.05
N GLN A 90 -2.48 24.99 -10.69
CA GLN A 90 -3.01 25.19 -9.33
C GLN A 90 -2.29 24.31 -8.31
N LYS A 91 -1.89 23.09 -8.69
CA LYS A 91 -1.11 22.20 -7.81
C LYS A 91 0.28 22.79 -7.57
N GLU A 92 0.95 23.23 -8.63
CA GLU A 92 2.29 23.83 -8.54
C GLU A 92 2.29 25.09 -7.68
N CYS A 93 1.35 26.00 -7.94
CA CYS A 93 1.17 27.21 -7.14
C CYS A 93 0.92 26.89 -5.64
N ARG A 94 0.11 25.87 -5.34
CA ARG A 94 -0.12 25.42 -3.96
C ARG A 94 1.15 24.88 -3.32
N VAL A 95 1.94 24.07 -4.03
CA VAL A 95 3.20 23.53 -3.51
C VAL A 95 4.19 24.65 -3.20
N GLU A 96 4.33 25.62 -4.11
CA GLU A 96 5.23 26.77 -3.92
C GLU A 96 4.81 27.62 -2.71
N THR A 97 3.51 27.91 -2.60
CA THR A 97 2.97 28.65 -1.45
C THR A 97 3.23 27.91 -0.13
N CYS A 98 3.00 26.59 -0.10
CA CYS A 98 3.26 25.79 1.10
C CYS A 98 4.76 25.76 1.47
N ARG A 99 5.65 25.71 0.48
CA ARG A 99 7.11 25.75 0.70
C ARG A 99 7.53 27.08 1.31
N ALA A 100 7.04 28.20 0.76
CA ALA A 100 7.32 29.53 1.30
C ALA A 100 6.81 29.70 2.74
N LEU A 101 5.56 29.27 3.02
CA LEU A 101 4.99 29.31 4.37
C LEU A 101 5.76 28.45 5.36
N LYS A 102 6.24 27.27 4.94
CA LYS A 102 7.07 26.41 5.78
C LYS A 102 8.38 27.10 6.16
N GLN A 103 9.06 27.71 5.19
CA GLN A 103 10.31 28.43 5.43
C GLN A 103 10.11 29.61 6.39
N GLN A 104 8.99 30.34 6.26
CA GLN A 104 8.64 31.41 7.19
C GLN A 104 8.42 30.90 8.61
N LEU A 105 7.75 29.75 8.78
CA LEU A 105 7.55 29.13 10.09
C LEU A 105 8.85 28.67 10.75
N GLU A 106 9.80 28.16 9.94
CA GLU A 106 11.13 27.77 10.43
C GLU A 106 11.98 28.99 10.83
N THR A 107 11.79 30.12 10.14
CA THR A 107 12.54 31.36 10.40
C THR A 107 11.96 32.15 11.57
N ASP A 108 10.63 32.19 11.71
CA ASP A 108 9.93 32.86 12.81
C ASP A 108 8.95 31.87 13.48
N PRO A 109 9.36 31.23 14.59
CA PRO A 109 8.49 30.33 15.34
C PRO A 109 7.21 31.01 15.88
N GLY A 110 7.21 32.34 16.00
CA GLY A 110 6.05 33.14 16.40
C GLY A 110 5.14 33.54 15.24
N PHE A 111 5.47 33.17 14.00
CA PHE A 111 4.74 33.55 12.78
C PHE A 111 3.26 33.20 12.86
N LEU A 112 2.91 31.98 13.25
CA LEU A 112 1.49 31.57 13.34
C LEU A 112 0.74 32.34 14.42
N SER A 113 1.39 32.64 15.53
CA SER A 113 0.79 33.45 16.60
C SER A 113 0.56 34.88 16.15
N LYS A 114 1.43 35.42 15.28
CA LYS A 114 1.34 36.78 14.73
C LYS A 114 0.32 36.91 13.58
N GLU A 115 0.19 35.88 12.76
CA GLU A 115 -0.71 35.91 11.60
C GLU A 115 -2.15 35.55 12.03
N PHE A 116 -2.30 34.69 13.04
CA PHE A 116 -3.60 34.22 13.53
C PHE A 116 -3.94 34.78 14.91
N HIS A 117 -4.12 36.11 14.99
CA HIS A 117 -4.70 36.73 16.18
C HIS A 117 -6.23 36.70 16.10
N GLY A 118 -6.85 35.61 16.58
CA GLY A 118 -8.31 35.59 16.73
C GLY A 118 -8.91 34.28 17.23
N HIS A 119 -9.76 34.38 18.25
CA HIS A 119 -10.53 33.28 18.85
C HIS A 119 -11.63 32.67 17.94
N HIS A 120 -11.59 32.91 16.61
CA HIS A 120 -12.67 32.57 15.67
C HIS A 120 -12.36 31.42 14.69
N TRP A 121 -11.30 30.64 14.88
CA TRP A 121 -10.97 29.54 13.97
C TRP A 121 -10.71 28.19 14.66
N LYS A 122 -11.70 27.70 15.42
CA LYS A 122 -11.72 26.29 15.88
C LYS A 122 -12.19 25.28 14.80
N GLY A 123 -12.56 25.73 13.59
CA GLY A 123 -13.20 24.87 12.57
C GLY A 123 -12.30 24.30 11.45
N HIS A 124 -11.21 24.96 11.04
CA HIS A 124 -10.45 24.57 9.83
C HIS A 124 -9.07 23.94 10.09
N VAL A 125 -8.59 23.89 11.33
CA VAL A 125 -7.24 23.38 11.66
C VAL A 125 -7.19 21.84 11.74
N LEU A 126 -8.30 21.14 11.51
CA LEU A 126 -8.33 19.67 11.58
C LEU A 126 -7.75 18.95 10.35
N ASN A 127 -7.42 19.65 9.26
CA ASN A 127 -6.89 18.99 8.05
C ASN A 127 -5.38 19.13 7.83
N PHE A 128 -4.67 20.01 8.55
CA PHE A 128 -3.23 20.20 8.34
C PHE A 128 -2.36 19.30 9.22
N LYS A 129 -2.84 18.87 10.39
CA LYS A 129 -2.05 18.02 11.32
C LYS A 129 -1.90 16.57 10.87
N ASN A 130 -2.69 16.11 9.90
CA ASN A 130 -2.63 14.73 9.40
C ASN A 130 -1.80 14.58 8.12
N MET A 131 -1.20 15.68 7.61
CA MET A 131 -0.31 15.63 6.45
C MET A 131 1.13 15.41 6.92
N SER A 132 1.40 14.21 7.44
CA SER A 132 2.78 13.77 7.64
C SER A 132 3.45 13.69 6.27
N LEU A 133 4.45 14.55 6.04
CA LEU A 133 5.27 14.54 4.83
C LEU A 133 6.07 13.22 4.66
N SER A 134 6.10 12.36 5.68
CA SER A 134 6.72 11.03 5.61
C SER A 134 6.03 10.06 4.64
N ASN A 135 4.74 10.29 4.34
CA ASN A 135 3.97 9.40 3.46
C ASN A 135 3.94 9.89 2.00
N PHE A 136 4.55 11.04 1.70
CA PHE A 136 4.43 11.76 0.44
C PHE A 136 5.22 11.13 -0.73
N SER A 137 6.19 10.26 -0.47
CA SER A 137 7.11 9.75 -1.49
C SER A 137 6.63 8.48 -2.21
N VAL A 138 5.80 7.64 -1.57
CA VAL A 138 5.41 6.34 -2.16
C VAL A 138 3.90 6.24 -2.41
N THR A 139 3.08 6.73 -1.47
CA THR A 139 1.61 6.65 -1.60
C THR A 139 1.06 7.62 -2.64
N ASN A 140 1.74 8.76 -2.83
CA ASN A 140 1.34 9.76 -3.82
C ASN A 140 1.69 9.33 -5.25
N SER A 141 2.72 8.52 -5.48
CA SER A 141 3.06 8.01 -6.81
C SER A 141 1.99 7.04 -7.33
N ILE A 142 1.48 6.17 -6.46
CA ILE A 142 0.34 5.27 -6.77
C ILE A 142 -0.96 6.09 -6.91
N SER A 143 -1.15 7.10 -6.06
CA SER A 143 -2.34 7.98 -6.13
C SER A 143 -2.33 8.92 -7.34
N TYR A 144 -1.17 9.37 -7.81
CA TYR A 144 -1.04 10.27 -8.96
C TYR A 144 -1.38 9.57 -10.28
N GLU A 145 -0.96 8.31 -10.46
CA GLU A 145 -1.36 7.51 -11.63
C GLU A 145 -2.85 7.14 -11.55
N ALA A 146 -3.37 6.80 -10.37
CA ALA A 146 -4.79 6.54 -10.19
C ALA A 146 -5.68 7.79 -10.46
N LEU A 147 -5.20 8.99 -10.11
CA LEU A 147 -5.88 10.27 -10.36
C LEU A 147 -5.88 10.74 -11.83
N LYS A 148 -5.07 10.13 -12.71
CA LYS A 148 -5.15 10.36 -14.16
C LYS A 148 -6.30 9.57 -14.80
N SER A 149 -6.76 8.52 -14.14
CA SER A 149 -7.98 7.83 -14.53
C SER A 149 -9.15 8.53 -13.83
N ASP A 150 -10.12 9.03 -14.60
CA ASP A 150 -11.37 9.67 -14.11
C ASP A 150 -12.30 8.66 -13.39
N VAL A 151 -11.73 7.61 -12.79
CA VAL A 151 -12.46 6.51 -12.20
C VAL A 151 -12.63 6.80 -10.72
N SER A 152 -13.87 7.11 -10.35
CA SER A 152 -14.43 6.93 -9.00
C SER A 152 -14.30 5.46 -8.56
N GLY A 153 -13.07 5.02 -8.30
CA GLY A 153 -12.70 3.62 -8.17
C GLY A 153 -11.91 3.33 -6.90
N VAL A 154 -12.11 2.13 -6.38
CA VAL A 154 -11.37 1.59 -5.25
C VAL A 154 -9.98 1.15 -5.73
N VAL A 155 -8.92 1.66 -5.11
CA VAL A 155 -7.52 1.44 -5.55
C VAL A 155 -6.80 0.53 -4.56
N PHE A 156 -5.87 -0.28 -5.06
CA PHE A 156 -4.98 -1.09 -4.24
C PHE A 156 -3.68 -0.35 -3.96
N SER A 157 -3.23 -0.34 -2.70
CA SER A 157 -1.99 0.33 -2.30
C SER A 157 -1.10 -0.59 -1.48
N VAL A 158 0.21 -0.38 -1.58
CA VAL A 158 1.25 -1.04 -0.78
C VAL A 158 1.64 -0.08 0.35
N GLU A 159 1.45 -0.48 1.60
CA GLU A 159 2.04 0.24 2.75
C GLU A 159 3.56 0.05 2.70
N THR A 160 4.30 1.10 2.37
CA THR A 160 5.73 1.16 2.67
C THR A 160 5.85 1.73 4.08
N GLY A 161 6.31 0.89 5.01
CA GLY A 161 6.60 1.26 6.40
C GLY A 161 7.86 2.08 6.54
#